data_AF-A0A847DII5-F1
#
_entry.id   AF-A0A847DII5-F1
#
_cell.length_a   1.000
_cell.length_b   1.000
_cell.length_c   1.000
_cell.angle_alpha   90.00
_cell.angle_beta   90.00
_cell.angle_gamma   90.00
#
_symmetry.space_group_name_H-M   'P 1'
#
loop_
_entity.id
_entity.type
_entity.pdbx_description
1 polymer ?
#
loop_
_entity_poly.entity_id
_entity_poly.type
_entity_poly.pdbx_seq_one_letter_code
_entity_poly.pdbx_strand_id
1 'polypeptide(L)'
;MNPVTHLLTGWALAGSFRINRLERAIVTIAGIIPDIDGAGIIYDYLSAGPGFQPWLYWKYHHVLGHNIGFCLLLCLITFSFTKRRLITSLLVFISFHIHLLFDIAGSRGPDGYQWPIPYLNPFSDAWQLVWQGQWGLNSWQNIVVTLIELLIMLYIAWRKGISPLEMVSVKANNAFVNSLRKRFKNPHDIKEKNN
;
A
#
# COMPACT_ATOMS: atom_id res chain seq x y z
N MET A 1 8.98 0.63 4.04
CA MET A 1 8.30 1.90 4.37
C MET A 1 7.15 1.60 5.34
N ASN A 2 6.50 2.61 5.95
CA ASN A 2 5.37 2.36 6.86
C ASN A 2 4.16 1.77 6.10
N PRO A 3 3.52 0.70 6.60
CA PRO A 3 2.34 0.07 5.99
C PRO A 3 1.19 1.04 5.67
N VAL A 4 1.04 2.11 6.47
CA VAL A 4 0.03 3.16 6.21
C VAL A 4 0.30 3.87 4.88
N THR A 5 1.56 4.11 4.53
CA THR A 5 1.93 4.74 3.26
C THR A 5 1.60 3.82 2.10
N HIS A 6 1.94 2.54 2.23
CA HIS A 6 1.59 1.50 1.27
C HIS A 6 0.09 1.41 1.00
N LEU A 7 -0.73 1.45 2.06
CA LEU A 7 -2.19 1.50 1.94
C LEU A 7 -2.68 2.77 1.25
N LEU A 8 -2.15 3.94 1.62
CA LEU A 8 -2.56 5.22 1.02
C LEU A 8 -2.23 5.25 -0.47
N THR A 9 -1.04 4.81 -0.86
CA THR A 9 -0.61 4.78 -2.26
C THR A 9 -1.40 3.78 -3.08
N GLY A 10 -1.63 2.57 -2.56
CA GLY A 10 -2.49 1.57 -3.21
C GLY A 10 -3.91 2.09 -3.40
N TRP A 11 -4.45 2.79 -2.41
CA TRP A 11 -5.76 3.42 -2.49
C TRP A 11 -5.79 4.59 -3.48
N ALA A 12 -4.78 5.45 -3.49
CA ALA A 12 -4.68 6.61 -4.39
C ALA A 12 -4.57 6.17 -5.86
N LEU A 13 -3.78 5.12 -6.12
CA LEU A 13 -3.73 4.46 -7.41
C LEU A 13 -5.13 3.97 -7.81
N ALA A 14 -5.77 3.15 -6.97
CA ALA A 14 -7.10 2.61 -7.24
C ALA A 14 -8.16 3.70 -7.50
N GLY A 15 -8.17 4.74 -6.68
CA GLY A 15 -9.06 5.89 -6.75
C GLY A 15 -8.86 6.75 -8.00
N SER A 16 -7.72 6.61 -8.68
CA SER A 16 -7.44 7.30 -9.94
C SER A 16 -8.17 6.69 -11.15
N PHE A 17 -8.57 5.43 -11.07
CA PHE A 17 -9.24 4.70 -12.17
C PHE A 17 -10.75 4.58 -11.98
N ARG A 18 -11.46 4.34 -13.10
CA ARG A 18 -12.91 4.07 -13.12
C ARG A 18 -13.17 2.58 -12.93
N ILE A 19 -12.99 2.10 -11.71
CA ILE A 19 -13.27 0.72 -11.28
C ILE A 19 -14.30 0.73 -10.16
N ASN A 20 -14.94 -0.41 -9.86
CA ASN A 20 -15.96 -0.46 -8.81
C ASN A 20 -15.34 -0.49 -7.39
N ARG A 21 -16.17 -0.39 -6.35
CA ARG A 21 -15.72 -0.34 -4.95
C ARG A 21 -14.93 -1.57 -4.51
N LEU A 22 -15.36 -2.77 -4.92
CA LEU A 22 -14.66 -4.02 -4.60
C LEU A 22 -13.29 -4.06 -5.28
N GLU A 23 -13.24 -3.71 -6.57
CA GLU A 23 -11.99 -3.64 -7.34
C GLU A 23 -11.01 -2.63 -6.72
N ARG A 24 -11.50 -1.46 -6.27
CA ARG A 24 -10.64 -0.50 -5.55
C ARG A 24 -10.10 -1.06 -4.25
N ALA A 25 -10.93 -1.77 -3.49
CA ALA A 25 -10.50 -2.41 -2.25
C ALA A 25 -9.41 -3.47 -2.52
N ILE A 26 -9.57 -4.29 -3.55
CA ILE A 26 -8.58 -5.31 -3.95
C ILE A 26 -7.24 -4.65 -4.32
N VAL A 27 -7.25 -3.60 -5.15
CA VAL A 27 -6.02 -2.88 -5.55
C VAL A 27 -5.35 -2.20 -4.35
N THR A 28 -6.15 -1.67 -3.42
CA THR A 28 -5.65 -1.07 -2.18
C THR A 28 -5.00 -2.11 -1.28
N ILE A 29 -5.67 -3.25 -1.08
CA ILE A 29 -5.16 -4.36 -0.27
C ILE A 29 -3.88 -4.92 -0.87
N ALA A 30 -3.78 -5.05 -2.20
CA ALA A 30 -2.57 -5.48 -2.87
C ALA A 30 -1.34 -4.60 -2.56
N GLY A 31 -1.56 -3.32 -2.21
CA GLY A 31 -0.50 -2.41 -1.82
C GLY A 31 0.04 -2.64 -0.40
N ILE A 32 -0.73 -3.22 0.52
CA ILE A 32 -0.32 -3.42 1.94
C ILE A 32 -0.18 -4.89 2.34
N ILE A 33 -0.84 -5.81 1.62
CA ILE A 33 -0.83 -7.24 1.95
C ILE A 33 0.57 -7.90 2.01
N PRO A 34 1.63 -7.43 1.30
CA PRO A 34 2.95 -8.04 1.45
C PRO A 34 3.50 -7.90 2.87
N ASP A 35 3.18 -6.81 3.58
CA ASP A 35 3.62 -6.55 4.96
C ASP A 35 3.09 -7.58 5.98
N ILE A 36 2.08 -8.39 5.62
CA ILE A 36 1.57 -9.46 6.48
C ILE A 36 2.67 -10.50 6.79
N ASP A 37 3.68 -10.64 5.93
CA ASP A 37 4.82 -11.51 6.22
C ASP A 37 5.69 -11.02 7.40
N GLY A 38 5.51 -9.77 7.83
CA GLY A 38 6.07 -9.21 9.06
C GLY A 38 5.24 -9.47 10.32
N ALA A 39 4.06 -10.07 10.22
CA ALA A 39 3.18 -10.33 11.37
C ALA A 39 3.82 -11.27 12.42
N GLY A 40 4.87 -12.01 12.05
CA GLY A 40 5.69 -12.81 12.95
C GLY A 40 6.20 -12.03 14.18
N ILE A 41 6.38 -10.71 14.05
CA ILE A 41 6.80 -9.82 15.14
C ILE A 41 5.81 -9.82 16.32
N ILE A 42 4.51 -9.98 16.05
CA ILE A 42 3.46 -10.00 17.08
C ILE A 42 3.59 -11.28 17.90
N TYR A 43 3.73 -12.43 17.23
CA TYR A 43 3.91 -13.70 17.90
C TYR A 43 5.20 -13.69 18.73
N ASP A 44 6.29 -13.23 18.11
CA ASP A 44 7.60 -13.10 18.75
C ASP A 44 7.48 -12.25 20.03
N TYR A 45 6.84 -11.09 19.97
CA TYR A 45 6.68 -10.18 21.12
C TYR A 45 5.82 -10.78 22.24
N LEU A 46 4.74 -11.50 21.90
CA LEU A 46 3.84 -12.11 22.88
C LEU A 46 4.44 -13.36 23.53
N SER A 47 5.38 -14.01 22.86
CA SER A 47 5.93 -15.30 23.27
C SER A 47 7.26 -15.20 24.03
N ALA A 48 7.85 -14.00 24.13
CA ALA A 48 9.19 -13.82 24.69
C ALA A 48 9.21 -13.20 26.10
N GLY A 49 9.97 -13.84 27.00
CA GLY A 49 10.45 -13.26 28.25
C GLY A 49 11.68 -12.33 28.06
N PRO A 50 12.40 -11.98 29.14
CA PRO A 50 13.58 -11.10 29.06
C PRO A 50 14.68 -11.70 28.16
N GLY A 51 15.18 -10.94 27.17
CA GLY A 51 16.19 -11.40 26.20
C GLY A 51 15.71 -11.57 24.75
N PHE A 52 14.57 -10.98 24.41
CA PHE A 52 13.87 -11.04 23.13
C PHE A 52 14.76 -10.95 21.87
N GLN A 53 14.64 -11.95 20.98
CA GLN A 53 15.09 -11.89 19.59
C GLN A 53 13.92 -12.27 18.65
N PRO A 54 13.55 -11.43 17.67
CA PRO A 54 12.35 -11.64 16.85
C PRO A 54 12.60 -12.63 15.70
N TRP A 55 12.72 -13.92 16.03
CA TRP A 55 13.11 -14.98 15.09
C TRP A 55 12.10 -15.20 13.95
N LEU A 56 10.79 -15.25 14.22
CA LEU A 56 9.78 -15.43 13.16
C LEU A 56 9.77 -14.23 12.22
N TYR A 57 9.88 -13.02 12.75
CA TYR A 57 9.98 -11.80 11.96
C TYR A 57 11.21 -11.86 11.05
N TRP A 58 12.40 -12.11 11.58
CA TRP A 58 13.64 -12.19 10.79
C TRP A 58 13.59 -13.27 9.72
N LYS A 59 12.94 -14.40 9.99
CA LYS A 59 12.89 -15.53 9.07
C LYS A 59 11.93 -15.32 7.89
N TYR A 60 10.79 -14.66 8.11
CA TYR A 60 9.70 -14.61 7.13
C TYR A 60 9.46 -13.23 6.52
N HIS A 61 9.82 -12.16 7.23
CA HIS A 61 9.67 -10.80 6.72
C HIS A 61 10.53 -10.62 5.47
N HIS A 62 9.92 -10.15 4.38
CA HIS A 62 10.48 -10.07 3.02
C HIS A 62 10.69 -11.40 2.26
N VAL A 63 10.42 -12.57 2.86
CA VAL A 63 10.59 -13.85 2.16
C VAL A 63 9.28 -14.31 1.51
N LEU A 64 8.14 -14.15 2.20
CA LEU A 64 6.86 -14.71 1.75
C LEU A 64 6.05 -13.74 0.89
N GLY A 65 5.94 -12.48 1.30
CA GLY A 65 5.07 -11.49 0.67
C GLY A 65 5.75 -10.64 -0.39
N HIS A 66 7.07 -10.47 -0.33
CA HIS A 66 7.80 -9.49 -1.14
C HIS A 66 8.49 -10.12 -2.36
N ASN A 67 7.77 -10.95 -3.12
CA ASN A 67 8.33 -11.62 -4.30
C ASN A 67 7.33 -11.71 -5.46
N ILE A 68 7.86 -11.99 -6.66
CA ILE A 68 7.06 -12.05 -7.89
C ILE A 68 6.04 -13.20 -7.85
N GLY A 69 6.35 -14.32 -7.18
CA GLY A 69 5.40 -15.42 -7.02
C GLY A 69 4.14 -15.01 -6.28
N PHE A 70 4.29 -14.27 -5.17
CA PHE A 70 3.16 -13.72 -4.42
C PHE A 70 2.39 -12.68 -5.25
N CYS A 71 3.08 -11.80 -5.97
CA CYS A 71 2.44 -10.87 -6.91
C CYS A 71 1.59 -11.59 -7.96
N LEU A 72 2.13 -12.64 -8.59
CA LEU A 72 1.44 -13.41 -9.62
C LEU A 72 0.22 -14.13 -9.04
N LEU A 73 0.31 -14.66 -7.81
CA LEU A 73 -0.82 -15.24 -7.09
C LEU A 73 -1.94 -14.20 -6.88
N LEU A 74 -1.60 -13.00 -6.39
CA LEU A 74 -2.58 -11.91 -6.22
C LEU A 74 -3.23 -11.51 -7.55
N CYS A 75 -2.43 -11.44 -8.62
CA CYS A 75 -2.92 -11.13 -9.97
C CYS A 75 -3.89 -12.21 -10.48
N LEU A 76 -3.58 -13.49 -10.28
CA LEU A 76 -4.40 -14.63 -10.68
C LEU A 76 -5.73 -14.68 -9.92
N ILE A 77 -5.70 -14.48 -8.60
CA ILE A 77 -6.90 -14.39 -7.76
C ILE A 77 -7.76 -13.23 -8.25
N THR A 78 -7.18 -12.04 -8.42
CA THR A 78 -7.89 -10.85 -8.88
C THR A 78 -8.52 -11.04 -10.25
N PHE A 79 -7.78 -11.68 -11.17
CA PHE A 79 -8.26 -11.94 -12.52
C PHE A 79 -9.48 -12.88 -12.52
N SER A 80 -9.53 -13.81 -11.57
CA SER A 80 -10.59 -14.83 -11.48
C SER A 80 -11.91 -14.27 -10.95
N PHE A 81 -11.87 -13.28 -10.04
CA PHE A 81 -13.06 -12.84 -9.29
C PHE A 81 -13.58 -11.43 -9.63
N THR A 82 -12.87 -10.64 -10.44
CA THR A 82 -13.29 -9.26 -10.76
C THR A 82 -14.04 -9.15 -12.08
N LYS A 83 -14.80 -8.06 -12.27
CA LYS A 83 -15.54 -7.81 -13.53
C LYS A 83 -14.60 -7.24 -14.58
N ARG A 84 -13.78 -6.25 -14.21
CA ARG A 84 -12.76 -5.65 -15.08
C ARG A 84 -11.41 -6.37 -14.94
N ARG A 85 -11.43 -7.69 -15.16
CA ARG A 85 -10.34 -8.63 -14.86
C ARG A 85 -8.95 -8.12 -15.23
N LEU A 86 -8.75 -7.75 -16.50
CA LEU A 86 -7.46 -7.28 -16.99
C LEU A 86 -7.00 -5.99 -16.31
N ILE A 87 -7.88 -4.99 -16.25
CA ILE A 87 -7.54 -3.68 -15.66
C ILE A 87 -7.24 -3.84 -14.17
N THR A 88 -8.08 -4.56 -13.42
CA THR A 88 -7.90 -4.72 -11.98
C THR A 88 -6.65 -5.53 -11.67
N SER A 89 -6.37 -6.61 -12.41
CA SER A 89 -5.12 -7.38 -12.22
C SER A 89 -3.87 -6.57 -12.56
N LEU A 90 -3.90 -5.74 -13.62
CA LEU A 90 -2.79 -4.83 -13.93
C LEU A 90 -2.59 -3.79 -12.82
N LEU A 91 -3.67 -3.25 -12.25
CA LEU A 91 -3.58 -2.31 -11.13
C LEU A 91 -3.05 -2.98 -9.86
N VAL A 92 -3.42 -4.24 -9.60
CA VAL A 92 -2.83 -5.04 -8.51
C VAL A 92 -1.34 -5.24 -8.72
N PHE A 93 -0.91 -5.61 -9.93
CA PHE A 93 0.49 -5.75 -10.29
C PHE A 93 1.26 -4.44 -10.04
N ILE A 94 0.73 -3.31 -10.52
CA ILE A 94 1.35 -1.99 -10.34
C ILE A 94 1.39 -1.60 -8.86
N SER A 95 0.29 -1.76 -8.13
CA SER A 95 0.20 -1.45 -6.69
C SER A 95 1.25 -2.21 -5.88
N PHE A 96 1.39 -3.51 -6.15
CA PHE A 96 2.39 -4.37 -5.54
C PHE A 96 3.84 -3.93 -5.87
N HIS A 97 4.12 -3.56 -7.12
CA HIS A 97 5.47 -3.11 -7.49
C HIS A 97 5.82 -1.73 -6.91
N ILE A 98 4.83 -0.84 -6.75
CA ILE A 98 5.04 0.42 -6.04
C ILE A 98 5.37 0.16 -4.56
N HIS A 99 4.69 -0.81 -3.94
CA HIS A 99 5.04 -1.27 -2.59
C HIS A 99 6.50 -1.75 -2.52
N LEU A 100 6.94 -2.64 -3.43
CA LEU A 100 8.34 -3.09 -3.45
C LEU A 100 9.33 -1.93 -3.66
N LEU A 101 9.02 -1.01 -4.57
CA LEU A 101 9.85 0.16 -4.83
C LEU A 101 10.04 1.00 -3.57
N PHE A 102 8.98 1.19 -2.81
CA PHE A 102 8.99 1.92 -1.55
C PHE A 102 9.79 1.23 -0.45
N ASP A 103 9.83 -0.10 -0.42
CA ASP A 103 10.69 -0.81 0.50
C ASP A 103 12.15 -0.74 0.07
N ILE A 104 12.46 -0.98 -1.21
CA ILE A 104 13.82 -0.80 -1.75
C ILE A 104 14.34 0.62 -1.47
N ALA A 105 13.47 1.62 -1.53
CA ALA A 105 13.86 3.00 -1.30
C ALA A 105 13.92 3.39 0.19
N GLY A 106 13.03 2.88 1.04
CA GLY A 106 12.76 3.51 2.34
C GLY A 106 12.50 2.59 3.52
N SER A 107 13.01 1.36 3.54
CA SER A 107 12.85 0.41 4.66
C SER A 107 14.14 0.11 5.44
N ARG A 108 15.25 0.85 5.26
CA ARG A 108 16.50 0.56 5.97
C ARG A 108 16.30 0.59 7.49
N GLY A 109 16.81 -0.44 8.16
CA GLY A 109 16.73 -0.63 9.61
C GLY A 109 17.50 0.44 10.40
N PRO A 110 17.20 0.62 11.70
CA PRO A 110 17.91 1.57 12.56
C PRO A 110 19.39 1.21 12.77
N ASP A 111 19.73 -0.07 12.61
CA ASP A 111 21.08 -0.63 12.59
C ASP A 111 21.81 -0.42 11.25
N GLY A 112 21.14 0.17 10.25
CA GLY A 112 21.64 0.38 8.91
C GLY A 112 21.45 -0.83 7.98
N TYR A 113 20.85 -1.92 8.45
CA TYR A 113 20.63 -3.11 7.63
C TYR A 113 19.65 -2.82 6.48
N GLN A 114 20.05 -3.20 5.28
CA GLN A 114 19.20 -3.14 4.09
C GLN A 114 18.51 -4.48 3.93
N TRP A 115 17.19 -4.51 4.10
CA TRP A 115 16.38 -5.72 3.97
C TRP A 115 16.31 -6.13 2.48
N PRO A 116 17.01 -7.20 2.05
CA PRO A 116 17.01 -7.58 0.65
C PRO A 116 15.66 -8.17 0.26
N ILE A 117 15.20 -7.84 -0.95
CA ILE A 117 13.96 -8.39 -1.51
C ILE A 117 14.31 -9.54 -2.46
N PRO A 118 13.99 -10.81 -2.13
CA PRO A 118 14.22 -11.97 -2.99
C PRO A 118 13.19 -11.99 -4.13
N TYR A 119 13.34 -11.08 -5.09
CA TYR A 119 12.29 -10.72 -6.05
C TYR A 119 11.82 -11.91 -6.89
N LEU A 120 12.72 -12.82 -7.28
CA LEU A 120 12.39 -13.95 -8.15
C LEU A 120 11.77 -15.15 -7.41
N ASN A 121 11.59 -15.09 -6.10
CA ASN A 121 10.97 -16.19 -5.36
C ASN A 121 9.52 -16.45 -5.82
N PRO A 122 9.07 -17.73 -5.81
CA PRO A 122 9.79 -18.95 -5.43
C PRO A 122 10.56 -19.61 -6.60
N PHE A 123 10.73 -18.93 -7.73
CA PHE A 123 11.33 -19.54 -8.93
C PHE A 123 12.85 -19.57 -8.89
N SER A 124 13.48 -18.59 -8.23
CA SER A 124 14.93 -18.48 -8.11
C SER A 124 15.32 -17.51 -6.99
N ASP A 125 16.39 -17.81 -6.27
CA ASP A 125 16.99 -16.91 -5.27
C ASP A 125 18.03 -15.93 -5.87
N ALA A 126 18.17 -15.89 -7.21
CA ALA A 126 19.26 -15.16 -7.87
C ALA A 126 19.22 -13.63 -7.66
N TRP A 127 18.03 -13.03 -7.46
CA TRP A 127 17.86 -11.58 -7.36
C TRP A 127 17.45 -11.17 -5.95
N GLN A 128 18.44 -10.74 -5.17
CA GLN A 128 18.28 -10.15 -3.85
C GLN A 128 18.36 -8.62 -4.01
N LEU A 129 17.24 -7.98 -4.30
CA LEU A 129 17.21 -6.55 -4.61
C LEU A 129 17.54 -5.73 -3.38
N VAL A 130 18.58 -4.91 -3.51
CA VAL A 130 19.03 -3.91 -2.54
C VAL A 130 19.42 -2.66 -3.29
N TRP A 131 19.35 -1.50 -2.63
CA TRP A 131 19.78 -0.24 -3.23
C TRP A 131 20.64 0.54 -2.25
N GLN A 132 21.84 0.92 -2.67
CA GLN A 132 22.80 1.64 -1.82
C GLN A 132 22.25 3.00 -1.32
N GLY A 133 21.32 3.61 -2.05
CA GLY A 133 20.67 4.85 -1.65
C GLY A 133 19.47 4.70 -0.70
N GLN A 134 19.10 3.47 -0.32
CA GLN A 134 17.92 3.19 0.51
C GLN A 134 17.98 4.03 1.79
N TRP A 135 17.00 4.87 2.09
CA TRP A 135 16.96 5.67 3.31
C TRP A 135 16.29 4.94 4.47
N GLY A 136 16.52 5.44 5.69
CA GLY A 136 15.98 4.85 6.91
C GLY A 136 14.46 4.89 6.96
N LEU A 137 13.86 3.90 7.63
CA LEU A 137 12.40 3.79 7.78
C LEU A 137 11.76 5.06 8.37
N ASN A 138 12.42 5.70 9.34
CA ASN A 138 11.93 6.93 10.01
C ASN A 138 12.52 8.22 9.43
N SER A 139 12.96 8.20 8.17
CA SER A 139 13.54 9.37 7.52
C SER A 139 12.50 10.40 7.06
N TRP A 140 12.94 11.64 6.82
CA TRP A 140 12.08 12.72 6.35
C TRP A 140 11.50 12.45 4.95
N GLN A 141 12.20 11.67 4.11
CA GLN A 141 11.73 11.27 2.79
C GLN A 141 10.41 10.50 2.89
N ASN A 142 10.34 9.51 3.77
CA ASN A 142 9.11 8.74 4.01
C ASN A 142 7.98 9.65 4.54
N ILE A 143 8.29 10.59 5.44
CA ILE A 143 7.31 11.55 5.96
C ILE A 143 6.73 12.40 4.82
N VAL A 144 7.58 12.92 3.93
CA VAL A 144 7.15 13.72 2.77
C VAL A 144 6.28 12.89 1.82
N VAL A 145 6.66 11.65 1.53
CA VAL A 145 5.85 10.74 0.70
C VAL A 145 4.48 10.52 1.33
N THR A 146 4.40 10.20 2.63
CA THR A 146 3.12 10.02 3.32
C THR A 146 2.26 11.30 3.26
N LEU A 147 2.85 12.48 3.45
CA LEU A 147 2.13 13.75 3.36
C LEU A 147 1.56 14.00 1.96
N ILE A 148 2.33 13.71 0.90
CA ILE A 148 1.87 13.82 -0.48
C ILE A 148 0.68 12.86 -0.72
N GLU A 149 0.78 11.62 -0.26
CA GLU A 149 -0.29 10.63 -0.41
C GLU A 149 -1.56 11.02 0.36
N LEU A 150 -1.43 11.63 1.54
CA LEU A 150 -2.56 12.20 2.27
C LEU A 150 -3.22 13.35 1.49
N LEU A 151 -2.43 14.24 0.88
CA LEU A 151 -2.97 15.32 0.04
C LEU A 151 -3.67 14.78 -1.20
N ILE A 152 -3.10 13.77 -1.87
CA ILE A 152 -3.74 13.09 -3.00
C ILE A 152 -5.05 12.44 -2.55
N MET A 153 -5.06 11.80 -1.37
CA MET A 153 -6.25 11.19 -0.80
C MET A 153 -7.37 12.20 -0.57
N LEU A 154 -7.05 13.31 0.08
CA LEU A 154 -7.99 14.40 0.31
C LEU A 154 -8.50 14.98 -1.01
N TYR A 155 -7.61 15.17 -1.99
CA TYR A 155 -7.98 15.67 -3.31
C TYR A 155 -8.94 14.72 -4.04
N ILE A 156 -8.66 13.42 -4.07
CA ILE A 156 -9.54 12.41 -4.68
C ILE A 156 -10.87 12.36 -3.95
N ALA A 157 -10.89 12.39 -2.61
CA ALA A 157 -12.12 12.41 -1.84
C ALA A 157 -12.98 13.64 -2.12
N TRP A 158 -12.36 14.81 -2.16
CA TRP A 158 -13.03 16.05 -2.51
C TRP A 158 -13.61 16.00 -3.93
N ARG A 159 -12.80 15.59 -4.93
CA ARG A 159 -13.18 15.59 -6.35
C ARG A 159 -14.18 14.50 -6.72
N LYS A 160 -13.92 13.26 -6.32
CA LYS A 160 -14.65 12.07 -6.79
C LYS A 160 -15.68 11.55 -5.78
N GLY A 161 -15.66 12.03 -4.54
CA GLY A 161 -16.61 11.61 -3.51
C GLY A 161 -16.35 10.20 -2.96
N ILE A 162 -15.10 9.72 -3.10
CA ILE A 162 -14.66 8.41 -2.59
C ILE A 162 -13.45 8.61 -1.66
N SER A 163 -13.42 7.89 -0.54
CA SER A 163 -12.34 7.92 0.45
C SER A 163 -11.99 6.49 0.87
N PRO A 164 -10.85 6.24 1.55
CA PRO A 164 -10.52 4.92 2.07
C PRO A 164 -11.63 4.31 2.95
N LEU A 165 -12.39 5.18 3.64
CA LEU A 165 -13.51 4.78 4.49
C LEU A 165 -14.61 4.06 3.72
N GLU A 166 -14.72 4.26 2.41
CA GLU A 166 -15.69 3.54 1.61
C GLU A 166 -15.46 2.03 1.71
N MET A 167 -14.25 1.54 1.93
CA MET A 167 -14.01 0.09 2.02
C MET A 167 -14.69 -0.53 3.25
N VAL A 168 -14.87 0.26 4.32
CA VAL A 168 -15.45 -0.19 5.60
C VAL A 168 -16.92 0.23 5.73
N SER A 169 -17.26 1.48 5.38
CA SER A 169 -18.60 2.04 5.60
C SER A 169 -18.95 3.15 4.61
N VAL A 170 -20.06 2.96 3.89
CA VAL A 170 -20.63 3.99 2.98
C VAL A 170 -21.06 5.23 3.76
N LYS A 171 -21.61 5.06 4.97
CA LYS A 171 -22.02 6.17 5.84
C LYS A 171 -20.80 7.01 6.24
N ALA A 172 -19.71 6.37 6.64
CA ALA A 172 -18.46 7.06 7.02
C ALA A 172 -17.84 7.80 5.83
N ASN A 173 -17.81 7.16 4.64
CA ASN A 173 -17.37 7.81 3.41
C ASN A 173 -18.16 9.09 3.13
N ASN A 174 -19.49 9.00 3.16
CA ASN A 174 -20.35 10.15 2.87
C ASN A 174 -20.17 11.26 3.90
N ALA A 175 -20.07 10.93 5.19
CA ALA A 175 -19.81 11.91 6.25
C ALA A 175 -18.48 12.64 6.05
N PHE A 176 -17.42 11.90 5.72
CA PHE A 176 -16.09 12.46 5.46
C PHE A 176 -16.08 13.38 4.24
N VAL A 177 -16.58 12.88 3.09
CA VAL A 177 -16.64 13.64 1.83
C VAL A 177 -17.49 14.90 1.98
N ASN A 178 -18.65 14.81 2.64
CA ASN A 178 -19.53 15.95 2.85
C ASN A 178 -18.88 17.00 3.75
N SER A 179 -18.15 16.59 4.79
CA SER A 179 -17.41 17.51 5.66
C SER A 179 -16.33 18.25 4.87
N LEU A 180 -15.59 17.53 4.02
CA LEU A 180 -14.55 18.11 3.18
C LEU A 180 -15.10 19.11 2.16
N ARG A 181 -16.19 18.74 1.45
CA ARG A 181 -16.86 19.63 0.47
C ARG A 181 -17.56 20.80 1.13
N LYS A 182 -18.09 20.66 2.34
CA LYS A 182 -18.65 21.79 3.11
C LYS A 182 -17.55 22.81 3.44
N ARG A 183 -16.33 22.36 3.77
CA ARG A 183 -15.20 23.23 4.09
C ARG A 183 -14.61 23.91 2.86
N PHE A 184 -14.44 23.18 1.75
CA PHE A 184 -13.72 23.66 0.56
C PHE A 184 -14.61 23.98 -0.65
N LYS A 185 -15.94 24.00 -0.45
CA LYS A 185 -16.97 24.09 -1.50
C LYS A 185 -16.99 22.88 -2.43
N ASN A 186 -18.12 22.64 -3.07
CA ASN A 186 -18.29 21.52 -3.99
C ASN A 186 -17.45 21.80 -5.26
N PRO A 187 -16.61 20.86 -5.74
CA PRO A 187 -15.80 21.06 -6.93
C PRO A 187 -16.61 21.33 -8.20
N HIS A 188 -17.89 20.94 -8.24
CA HIS A 188 -18.77 21.19 -9.38
C HIS A 188 -19.21 22.67 -9.43
N ASP A 189 -19.56 23.26 -8.28
CA ASP A 189 -19.95 24.68 -8.17
C ASP A 189 -18.82 25.65 -8.53
N ILE A 190 -17.55 25.22 -8.40
CA ILE A 190 -16.38 26.03 -8.77
C ILE A 190 -16.20 26.08 -10.29
N LYS A 191 -16.58 25.02 -11.02
CA LYS A 191 -16.46 25.00 -12.48
C LYS A 191 -17.49 25.90 -13.15
N GLU A 192 -18.70 26.01 -12.60
CA GLU A 192 -19.77 26.85 -13.16
C GLU A 192 -19.49 28.35 -13.04
N LYS A 193 -18.60 28.78 -12.14
CA LYS A 193 -18.23 30.20 -11.98
C LYS A 193 -17.09 30.66 -12.90
N ASN A 194 -16.41 29.72 -13.56
CA ASN A 194 -15.24 29.99 -14.41
C ASN A 194 -15.52 29.75 -15.91
N ASN A 195 -16.78 29.45 -16.27
CA ASN A 195 -17.31 29.42 -17.62
C ASN A 195 -18.31 30.56 -17.79
#